data_AF-M6QPF9-F1
#
_entry.id   AF-M6QPF9-F1
#
_cell.length_a   1.000
_cell.length_b   1.000
_cell.length_c   1.000
_cell.angle_alpha   90.00
_cell.angle_beta   90.00
_cell.angle_gamma   90.00
#
_symmetry.space_group_name_H-M   'P 1'
#
loop_
_entity.id
_entity.type
_entity.pdbx_description
1 polymer ?
#
loop_
_entity_poly.entity_id
_entity_poly.type
_entity_poly.pdbx_seq_one_letter_code
_entity_poly.pdbx_strand_id
1 'polypeptide(L)'
;MELEFKEAFQQLKAREVTPVTIYEELFDGCLSDDMLTDQGNKFTHFYYSGEYLDDYETFLADENIPTLYHVPFTWDAYSKISRVIDKRYKKWISNKNPRWWEFWK
;
A
#
# COMPACT_ATOMS: atom_id res chain seq x y z
N MET A 1 -19.45 -0.42 11.28
CA MET A 1 -18.49 0.12 10.31
C MET A 1 -17.16 0.54 10.95
N GLU A 2 -17.04 1.67 11.66
CA GLU A 2 -15.71 2.10 12.20
C GLU A 2 -15.11 1.10 13.20
N LEU A 3 -15.95 0.51 14.06
CA LEU A 3 -15.53 -0.54 15.00
C LEU A 3 -15.06 -1.82 14.28
N GLU A 4 -15.76 -2.22 13.21
CA GLU A 4 -15.44 -3.40 12.40
C GLU A 4 -14.11 -3.21 11.66
N PHE A 5 -13.86 -2.02 11.11
CA PHE A 5 -12.56 -1.69 10.51
C PHE A 5 -11.43 -1.78 11.55
N LYS A 6 -11.63 -1.18 12.72
CA LYS A 6 -10.63 -1.22 13.79
C LYS A 6 -10.30 -2.65 14.21
N GLU A 7 -11.30 -3.50 14.35
CA GLU A 7 -11.15 -4.92 14.69
C GLU A 7 -10.41 -5.69 13.58
N ALA A 8 -10.86 -5.55 12.34
CA ALA A 8 -10.21 -6.17 11.18
C ALA A 8 -8.73 -5.79 11.07
N PHE A 9 -8.38 -4.53 11.36
CA PHE A 9 -6.98 -4.10 11.38
C PHE A 9 -6.16 -4.68 12.53
N GLN A 10 -6.77 -4.98 13.69
CA GLN A 10 -6.06 -5.71 14.76
C GLN A 10 -5.83 -7.17 14.37
N GLN A 11 -6.86 -7.83 13.82
CA GLN A 11 -6.76 -9.21 13.34
C GLN A 11 -5.72 -9.33 12.21
N LEU A 12 -5.67 -8.35 11.29
CA LEU A 12 -4.64 -8.28 10.24
C LEU A 12 -3.23 -8.20 10.83
N LYS A 13 -3.03 -7.38 11.86
CA LYS A 13 -1.74 -7.26 12.56
C LYS A 13 -1.35 -8.55 13.27
N ALA A 14 -2.33 -9.25 13.85
CA ALA A 14 -2.15 -10.57 14.45
C ALA A 14 -2.00 -11.70 13.41
N ARG A 15 -2.20 -11.42 12.12
CA ARG A 15 -2.26 -12.38 11.01
C ARG A 15 -3.38 -13.43 11.16
N GLU A 16 -4.44 -13.06 11.84
CA GLU A 16 -5.66 -13.87 12.00
C GLU A 16 -6.55 -13.78 10.75
N VAL A 17 -6.49 -12.64 10.05
CA VAL A 17 -7.11 -12.44 8.72
C VAL A 17 -6.07 -11.95 7.72
N THR A 18 -6.35 -12.14 6.44
CA THR A 18 -5.49 -11.65 5.34
C THR A 18 -6.01 -10.31 4.81
N PRO A 19 -5.17 -9.47 4.20
CA PRO A 19 -5.64 -8.25 3.54
C PRO A 19 -6.58 -8.57 2.36
N VAL A 20 -6.47 -9.75 1.74
CA VAL A 20 -7.39 -10.21 0.69
C VAL A 20 -8.79 -10.46 1.27
N THR A 21 -8.88 -11.15 2.41
CA THR A 21 -10.15 -11.36 3.14
C THR A 21 -10.82 -10.05 3.50
N ILE A 22 -10.06 -9.08 4.02
CA ILE A 22 -10.61 -7.74 4.32
C ILE A 22 -11.11 -7.06 3.04
N TYR A 23 -10.33 -7.10 1.97
CA TYR A 23 -10.72 -6.49 0.69
C TYR A 23 -12.01 -7.10 0.11
N GLU A 24 -12.15 -8.43 0.14
CA GLU A 24 -13.31 -9.12 -0.42
C GLU A 24 -14.54 -9.00 0.47
N GLU A 25 -14.40 -9.25 1.77
CA GLU A 25 -15.55 -9.41 2.69
C GLU A 25 -15.98 -8.11 3.35
N LEU A 26 -15.05 -7.19 3.61
CA LEU A 26 -15.34 -5.96 4.34
C LEU A 26 -15.44 -4.75 3.42
N PHE A 27 -14.71 -4.78 2.30
CA PHE A 27 -14.71 -3.71 1.31
C PHE A 27 -15.52 -4.06 0.06
N ASP A 28 -16.20 -5.22 0.02
CA ASP A 28 -16.97 -5.71 -1.13
C ASP A 28 -16.16 -5.70 -2.45
N GLY A 29 -14.85 -5.94 -2.35
CA GLY A 29 -13.92 -5.88 -3.48
C GLY A 29 -13.74 -4.49 -4.07
N CYS A 30 -13.98 -3.43 -3.29
CA CYS A 30 -13.87 -2.04 -3.73
C CYS A 30 -13.21 -1.15 -2.67
N LEU A 31 -12.11 -0.50 -3.02
CA LEU A 31 -11.48 0.52 -2.17
C LEU A 31 -11.79 1.92 -2.73
N SER A 32 -12.66 2.67 -2.06
CA SER A 32 -13.05 4.03 -2.44
C SER A 32 -12.22 5.11 -1.74
N ASP A 33 -12.26 6.33 -2.27
CA ASP A 33 -11.48 7.47 -1.79
C ASP A 33 -11.95 7.97 -0.42
N ASP A 34 -13.23 7.84 -0.09
CA ASP A 34 -13.80 8.16 1.23
C ASP A 34 -13.28 7.24 2.37
N MET A 35 -12.68 6.10 2.03
CA MET A 35 -12.04 5.19 2.98
C MET A 35 -10.62 5.63 3.37
N LEU A 36 -10.06 6.62 2.68
CA LEU A 36 -8.73 7.16 2.92
C LEU A 36 -8.81 8.61 3.38
N THR A 37 -7.77 9.04 4.11
CA THR A 37 -7.58 10.46 4.38
C THR A 37 -7.23 11.22 3.10
N ASP A 38 -7.45 12.54 3.06
CA ASP A 38 -7.00 13.41 1.97
C ASP A 38 -5.53 13.20 1.59
N GLN A 39 -4.68 12.99 2.59
CA GLN A 39 -3.25 12.73 2.38
C GLN A 39 -3.01 11.36 1.75
N GLY A 40 -3.77 10.34 2.19
CA GLY A 40 -3.79 9.01 1.59
C GLY A 40 -4.17 9.07 0.11
N ASN A 41 -5.31 9.70 -0.22
CA ASN A 41 -5.77 9.86 -1.60
C ASN A 41 -4.75 10.56 -2.48
N LYS A 42 -4.16 11.67 -2.01
CA LYS A 42 -3.12 12.40 -2.76
C LYS A 42 -1.88 11.56 -3.02
N PHE A 43 -1.48 10.73 -2.06
CA PHE A 43 -0.36 9.82 -2.25
C PHE A 43 -0.71 8.69 -3.22
N THR A 44 -1.86 8.03 -3.03
CA THR A 44 -2.34 6.95 -3.90
C THR A 44 -2.39 7.43 -5.34
N HIS A 45 -3.01 8.59 -5.61
CA HIS A 45 -3.06 9.16 -6.96
C HIS A 45 -1.66 9.44 -7.53
N PHE A 46 -0.77 10.04 -6.74
CA PHE A 46 0.62 10.30 -7.18
C PHE A 46 1.37 9.01 -7.52
N TYR A 47 1.25 7.98 -6.70
CA TYR A 47 2.03 6.76 -6.83
C TYR A 47 1.49 5.83 -7.90
N TYR A 48 0.16 5.64 -7.98
CA TYR A 48 -0.48 4.81 -9.00
C TYR A 48 -0.39 5.40 -10.41
N SER A 49 -0.30 6.73 -10.53
CA SER A 49 -0.08 7.39 -11.83
C SER A 49 1.37 7.33 -12.31
N GLY A 50 2.28 6.78 -11.51
CA GLY A 50 3.71 6.74 -11.80
C GLY A 50 4.30 5.38 -11.47
N GLU A 51 5.12 5.34 -10.42
CA GLU A 51 6.08 4.24 -10.17
C GLU A 51 5.44 2.94 -9.65
N TYR A 52 4.13 2.88 -9.41
CA TYR A 52 3.49 1.70 -8.81
C TYR A 52 3.67 0.42 -9.65
N LEU A 53 3.41 0.46 -10.96
CA LEU A 53 3.49 -0.74 -11.79
C LEU A 53 4.94 -1.23 -11.92
N ASP A 54 5.90 -0.31 -12.10
CA ASP A 54 7.32 -0.63 -12.17
C ASP A 54 7.82 -1.28 -10.87
N ASP A 55 7.42 -0.73 -9.72
CA ASP A 55 7.74 -1.31 -8.41
C ASP A 55 7.05 -2.67 -8.23
N TYR A 56 5.78 -2.79 -8.61
CA TYR A 56 5.03 -4.04 -8.50
C TYR A 56 5.70 -5.16 -9.31
N GLU A 57 6.05 -4.88 -10.57
CA GLU A 57 6.79 -5.81 -11.42
C GLU A 57 8.16 -6.14 -10.81
N THR A 58 8.94 -5.13 -10.43
CA THR A 58 10.29 -5.32 -9.89
C THR A 58 10.33 -6.22 -8.65
N PHE A 59 9.34 -6.08 -7.75
CA PHE A 59 9.37 -6.75 -6.45
C PHE A 59 8.52 -8.03 -6.38
N LEU A 60 7.54 -8.20 -7.27
CA LEU A 60 6.59 -9.31 -7.22
C LEU A 60 6.51 -10.15 -8.51
N ALA A 61 7.12 -9.73 -9.62
CA ALA A 61 7.21 -10.60 -10.79
C ALA A 61 8.01 -11.86 -10.44
N ASP A 62 7.50 -13.00 -10.90
CA ASP A 62 8.12 -14.31 -10.76
C ASP A 62 8.04 -15.00 -12.12
N GLU A 63 9.09 -15.72 -12.51
CA GLU A 63 9.11 -16.47 -13.78
C GLU A 63 8.09 -17.62 -13.80
N ASN A 64 7.59 -18.04 -12.63
CA ASN A 64 6.63 -19.12 -12.45
C ASN A 64 5.17 -18.67 -12.50
N ILE A 65 4.88 -17.36 -12.66
CA ILE A 65 3.51 -16.87 -12.82
C ILE A 65 3.24 -16.44 -14.27
N PRO A 66 2.06 -16.75 -14.84
CA PRO A 66 1.76 -16.41 -16.25
C PRO A 66 1.79 -14.91 -16.56
N THR A 67 1.36 -14.08 -15.61
CA THR A 67 1.31 -12.61 -15.73
C THR A 67 1.36 -11.98 -14.35
N LEU A 68 1.59 -10.67 -14.25
CA LEU A 68 1.49 -9.91 -12.98
C LEU A 68 0.13 -10.03 -12.28
N TYR A 69 -0.97 -10.30 -13.01
CA TYR A 69 -2.29 -10.57 -12.42
C TYR A 69 -2.41 -11.91 -11.68
N HIS A 70 -1.41 -12.78 -11.80
CA HIS A 70 -1.38 -14.10 -11.16
C HIS A 70 -0.46 -14.15 -9.94
N VAL A 71 0.02 -13.01 -9.43
CA VAL A 71 0.79 -12.95 -8.19
C VAL A 71 -0.08 -13.49 -7.05
N PRO A 72 0.27 -14.63 -6.42
CA PRO A 72 -0.52 -15.17 -5.34
C PRO A 72 -0.34 -14.34 -4.08
N PHE A 73 -1.37 -14.31 -3.23
CA PHE A 73 -1.17 -13.79 -1.89
C PHE A 73 -0.21 -14.69 -1.10
N THR A 74 0.86 -14.09 -0.61
CA THR A 74 1.71 -14.64 0.45
C THR A 74 2.08 -13.52 1.41
N TRP A 75 2.35 -13.86 2.67
CA TRP A 75 2.86 -12.88 3.63
C TRP A 75 4.21 -12.27 3.22
N ASP A 76 5.02 -13.00 2.45
CA ASP A 76 6.28 -12.48 1.89
C ASP A 76 6.01 -11.41 0.82
N ALA A 77 5.16 -11.72 -0.17
CA ALA A 77 4.74 -10.75 -1.19
C ALA A 77 4.12 -9.50 -0.56
N TYR A 78 3.22 -9.69 0.41
CA TYR A 78 2.63 -8.60 1.18
C TYR A 78 3.70 -7.75 1.87
N SER A 79 4.66 -8.39 2.56
CA SER A 79 5.72 -7.68 3.28
C SER A 79 6.66 -6.92 2.34
N LYS A 80 6.99 -7.49 1.17
CA LYS A 80 7.80 -6.85 0.14
C LYS A 80 7.14 -5.57 -0.36
N ILE A 81 5.90 -5.67 -0.85
CA ILE A 81 5.21 -4.50 -1.44
C ILE A 81 4.89 -3.43 -0.39
N SER A 82 4.54 -3.83 0.84
CA SER A 82 4.29 -2.90 1.94
C SER A 82 5.53 -2.04 2.24
N ARG A 83 6.73 -2.64 2.28
CA ARG A 83 7.98 -1.91 2.50
C ARG A 83 8.29 -0.92 1.38
N VAL A 84 7.94 -1.26 0.15
CA VAL A 84 8.15 -0.40 -1.02
C VAL A 84 7.20 0.79 -0.96
N ILE A 85 5.91 0.55 -0.72
CA ILE A 85 4.90 1.59 -0.52
C ILE A 85 5.32 2.55 0.60
N ASP A 86 5.76 2.03 1.75
CA ASP A 86 6.25 2.83 2.87
C ASP A 86 7.43 3.73 2.48
N LYS A 87 8.38 3.19 1.71
CA LYS A 87 9.55 3.95 1.23
C LYS A 87 9.12 5.06 0.28
N ARG A 88 8.23 4.77 -0.66
CA ARG A 88 7.69 5.74 -1.63
C ARG A 88 6.92 6.85 -0.94
N TYR A 89 6.09 6.48 0.05
CA TYR A 89 5.35 7.43 0.87
C TYR A 89 6.27 8.38 1.65
N LYS A 90 7.28 7.83 2.35
CA LYS A 90 8.25 8.65 3.11
C LYS A 90 9.00 9.63 2.21
N LYS A 91 9.45 9.18 1.03
CA LYS A 91 10.11 10.03 0.02
C LYS A 91 9.18 11.13 -0.50
N TRP A 92 7.92 10.80 -0.75
CA TRP A 92 6.92 11.76 -1.21
C TRP A 92 6.65 12.85 -0.16
N ILE A 93 6.55 12.48 1.12
CA ILE A 93 6.40 13.43 2.22
C ILE A 93 7.64 14.32 2.38
N SER A 94 8.86 13.77 2.31
CA SER A 94 10.09 14.56 2.45
C SER A 94 10.26 15.60 1.35
N ASN A 95 9.89 15.25 0.12
CA ASN A 95 9.98 16.16 -1.02
C ASN A 95 9.00 17.34 -0.94
N LYS A 96 7.91 17.22 -0.17
CA LYS A 96 6.94 18.30 0.06
C LYS A 96 7.38 19.30 1.13
N ASN A 97 8.40 18.98 1.91
CA ASN A 97 8.89 19.87 2.98
C ASN A 97 10.42 20.00 2.90
N PRO A 98 10.97 20.65 1.85
CA PRO A 98 12.39 20.87 1.76
C PRO A 98 12.82 21.82 2.89
N ARG A 99 13.56 21.30 3.88
CA ARG A 99 14.18 22.09 4.95
C ARG A 99 15.37 22.87 4.42
N TRP A 100 15.10 23.87 3.58
CA TRP A 100 16.12 24.72 2.97
C TRP A 100 16.96 25.49 4.00
N TRP A 101 16.48 25.64 5.23
CA TRP A 101 17.18 26.26 6.36
C TRP A 101 18.21 25.37 7.06
N GLU A 102 18.26 24.05 6.83
CA GLU A 102 19.28 23.16 7.41
C GLU A 102 20.63 23.23 6.67
N PHE A 103 20.66 23.85 5.49
CA PHE A 103 21.87 24.05 4.67
C PHE A 103 22.62 25.36 4.97
N TRP A 104 22.08 26.23 5.84
CA TRP A 104 22.69 27.49 6.28
C TRP A 104 23.14 27.42 7.75
N LYS A 105 23.86 26.35 8.11
CA LYS A 105 24.61 26.23 9.37
C LYS A 105 26.10 26.12 9.10
#